data_AF-A0A0S2DFT0-F1
#
_entry.id   AF-A0A0S2DFT0-F1
#
_cell.length_a   1.000
_cell.length_b   1.000
_cell.length_c   1.000
_cell.angle_alpha   90.00
_cell.angle_beta   90.00
_cell.angle_gamma   90.00
#
_symmetry.space_group_name_H-M   'P 1'
#
loop_
_entity.id
_entity.type
_entity.pdbx_description
1 polymer ?
#
loop_
_entity_poly.entity_id
_entity_poly.type
_entity_poly.pdbx_seq_one_letter_code
_entity_poly.pdbx_strand_id
1 'polypeptide(L)'
;MTPFHRLGLAPDSDERAIKRAYARELKRCRPDDDPDGFQALNEAYQQCLRIAAQRAFALAAAQDAEGGSDDAQTETAAREMPGPVAPAPPSPPAAPTRAPAPAGEAAPPRPRPAPGSRPAARDEPQHAAEPQPRYFDLQAFLGELFDFAQRRLTVDLQRWLRDCEPLYSLQLKHALRAPVAHALAECEPPLAPAATDVIAEYFDLGALYDPDPRLRHWLAVASDRGARSVAFERILGEYRNAHDRLVDRWLFNELQRPALWPRRALIALIPTLPSRLRGLLLRLQRVGPEWLEQRLNPGAVGFWLRACDPERLDPRRIAIAAARIPLYYLAAIWFLSMLMGFDPAPRDNATRNIGLVFAGWAAAALAWIGLRRMQRWMVQRMRWDPLSAYTLALLAACAACAYWLPFQAALIAGIVGFVQARSRATPVPAMVCLLVAALAAVAITPPAARAYDATAPLVVVAAAAVLPLHDLALARRFGVTLAEVRAGAGKLWRLAQILAAVAVAGYLLH
;
A
#
# COMPACT_ATOMS: atom_id res chain seq x y z
N MET A 1 25.95 18.90 29.98
CA MET A 1 25.07 20.02 29.59
C MET A 1 23.98 19.50 28.68
N THR A 2 22.74 19.98 28.78
CA THR A 2 21.68 19.58 27.84
C THR A 2 21.99 20.14 26.44
N PRO A 3 21.71 19.41 25.35
CA PRO A 3 22.07 19.85 23.99
C PRO A 3 21.41 21.19 23.61
N PHE A 4 20.21 21.46 24.13
CA PHE A 4 19.51 22.74 23.96
C PHE A 4 20.24 23.92 24.64
N HIS A 5 20.86 23.70 25.80
CA HIS A 5 21.63 24.74 26.49
C HIS A 5 22.87 25.15 25.70
N ARG A 6 23.46 24.22 24.93
CA ARG A 6 24.61 24.53 24.05
C ARG A 6 24.23 25.42 22.86
N LEU A 7 23.00 25.29 22.35
CA LEU A 7 22.44 26.15 21.30
C LEU A 7 21.79 27.44 21.84
N GLY A 8 21.77 27.62 23.17
CA GLY A 8 21.11 28.75 23.83
C GLY A 8 19.60 28.74 23.68
N LEU A 9 18.99 27.56 23.67
CA LEU A 9 17.55 27.34 23.46
C LEU A 9 16.87 26.75 24.69
N ALA A 10 15.59 27.07 24.85
CA ALA A 10 14.73 26.40 25.81
C ALA A 10 14.49 24.94 25.38
N PRO A 11 14.34 24.00 26.33
CA PRO A 11 14.28 22.57 26.02
C PRO A 11 13.04 22.16 25.23
N ASP A 12 12.03 23.03 25.06
CA ASP A 12 10.76 22.89 24.34
C ASP A 12 10.74 23.57 22.96
N SER A 13 11.88 24.03 22.46
CA SER A 13 11.98 24.77 21.19
C SER A 13 11.64 23.91 19.95
N ASP A 14 10.85 24.48 19.03
CA ASP A 14 10.47 23.86 17.76
C ASP A 14 11.64 23.72 16.76
N GLU A 15 11.47 22.84 15.77
CA GLU A 15 12.46 22.55 14.72
C GLU A 15 12.98 23.82 14.01
N ARG A 16 12.10 24.79 13.75
CA ARG A 16 12.46 26.07 13.12
C ARG A 16 13.36 26.92 14.01
N ALA A 17 13.16 26.90 15.32
CA ALA A 17 14.00 27.62 16.28
C ALA A 17 15.38 26.97 16.42
N ILE A 18 15.44 25.63 16.42
CA ILE A 18 16.68 24.84 16.43
C ILE A 18 17.55 25.16 15.19
N LYS A 19 16.95 25.16 13.99
CA LYS A 19 17.66 25.50 12.73
C LYS A 19 18.19 26.93 12.71
N ARG A 20 17.42 27.89 13.24
CA ARG A 20 17.86 29.29 13.32
C ARG A 20 19.00 29.50 14.31
N ALA A 21 18.98 28.82 15.47
CA ALA A 21 20.06 28.88 16.44
C ALA A 21 21.35 28.25 15.89
N TYR A 22 21.24 27.09 15.23
CA TYR A 22 22.36 26.46 14.56
C TYR A 22 22.98 27.35 13.48
N ALA A 23 22.17 27.99 12.63
CA ALA A 23 22.66 28.92 11.61
C ALA A 23 23.34 30.18 12.19
N ARG A 24 23.00 30.57 13.42
CA ARG A 24 23.66 31.67 14.14
C ARG A 24 25.02 31.24 14.67
N GLU A 25 25.10 30.09 15.33
CA GLU A 25 26.36 29.56 15.90
C GLU A 25 27.33 29.09 14.81
N LEU A 26 26.82 28.56 13.70
CA LEU A 26 27.63 28.15 12.54
C LEU A 26 28.37 29.33 11.89
N LYS A 27 27.84 30.56 11.98
CA LYS A 27 28.55 31.76 11.52
C LYS A 27 29.74 32.11 12.40
N ARG A 28 29.78 31.59 13.63
CA ARG A 28 30.80 31.86 14.63
C ARG A 28 31.86 30.74 14.69
N CYS A 29 31.46 29.49 14.48
CA CYS A 29 32.36 28.34 14.34
C CYS A 29 32.55 28.00 12.86
N ARG A 30 33.61 28.54 12.24
CA ARG A 30 34.04 28.10 10.91
C ARG A 30 34.78 26.76 11.04
N PRO A 31 34.47 25.77 10.19
CA PRO A 31 35.09 24.44 10.25
C PRO A 31 36.60 24.47 9.97
N ASP A 32 37.12 25.52 9.35
CA ASP A 32 38.55 25.70 9.08
C ASP A 32 39.35 26.23 10.30
N ASP A 33 38.69 26.92 11.24
CA ASP A 33 39.33 27.53 12.42
C ASP A 33 39.20 26.66 13.69
N ASP A 34 38.10 25.88 13.81
CA ASP A 34 37.84 25.03 14.98
C ASP A 34 37.02 23.76 14.59
N PRO A 35 37.70 22.67 14.16
CA PRO A 35 37.03 21.44 13.74
C PRO A 35 36.33 20.72 14.89
N ASP A 36 36.91 20.73 16.09
CA ASP A 36 36.35 20.08 17.28
C ASP A 36 35.11 20.84 17.78
N GLY A 37 35.15 22.18 17.76
CA GLY A 37 34.00 23.04 18.07
C GLY A 37 32.85 22.88 17.08
N PHE A 38 33.15 22.71 15.78
CA PHE A 38 32.15 22.43 14.76
C PHE A 38 31.49 21.06 14.94
N GLN A 39 32.28 20.01 15.18
CA GLN A 39 31.74 18.65 15.41
C GLN A 39 30.79 18.66 16.60
N ALA A 40 31.21 19.28 17.70
CA ALA A 40 30.47 19.28 18.94
C ALA A 40 29.21 20.19 18.88
N LEU A 41 29.20 21.23 18.03
CA LEU A 41 28.00 22.01 17.67
C LEU A 41 27.03 21.19 16.81
N ASN A 42 27.53 20.45 15.82
CA ASN A 42 26.73 19.63 14.93
C ASN A 42 26.07 18.46 15.68
N GLU A 43 26.78 17.82 16.60
CA GLU A 43 26.22 16.78 17.49
C GLU A 43 25.07 17.31 18.34
N ALA A 44 25.22 18.49 18.93
CA ALA A 44 24.15 19.12 19.73
C ALA A 44 22.92 19.46 18.86
N TYR A 45 23.14 19.95 17.64
CA TYR A 45 22.06 20.21 16.67
C TYR A 45 21.29 18.94 16.29
N GLN A 46 21.99 17.85 15.97
CA GLN A 46 21.37 16.56 15.65
C GLN A 46 20.60 15.98 16.84
N GLN A 47 21.14 16.09 18.05
CA GLN A 47 20.46 15.66 19.27
C GLN A 47 19.17 16.46 19.51
N CYS A 48 19.19 17.78 19.31
CA CYS A 48 18.00 18.62 19.42
C CYS A 48 16.93 18.27 18.38
N LEU A 49 17.31 18.03 17.12
CA LEU A 49 16.38 17.60 16.08
C LEU A 49 15.74 16.24 16.39
N ARG A 50 16.53 15.28 16.88
CA ARG A 50 16.02 13.97 17.28
C ARG A 50 15.01 14.07 18.43
N ILE A 51 15.29 14.90 19.43
CA ILE A 51 14.38 15.13 20.56
C ILE A 51 13.09 15.83 20.09
N ALA A 52 13.19 16.81 19.19
CA ALA A 52 12.03 17.47 18.61
C ALA A 52 11.16 16.52 17.77
N ALA A 53 11.78 15.67 16.95
CA ALA A 53 11.09 14.66 16.14
C ALA A 53 10.41 13.58 17.00
N GLN A 54 11.09 13.10 18.05
CA GLN A 54 10.52 12.13 18.99
C GLN A 54 9.33 12.71 19.75
N ARG A 55 9.35 14.00 20.09
CA ARG A 55 8.21 14.68 20.72
C ARG A 55 7.06 14.91 19.75
N ALA A 56 7.34 15.31 18.51
CA ALA A 56 6.31 15.41 17.48
C ALA A 56 5.63 14.05 17.25
N PHE A 57 6.42 12.97 17.23
CA PHE A 57 5.91 11.60 17.14
C PHE A 57 5.12 11.18 18.39
N ALA A 58 5.58 11.51 19.60
CA ALA A 58 4.87 11.20 20.84
C ALA A 58 3.55 11.97 20.98
N LEU A 59 3.51 13.23 20.51
CA LEU A 59 2.29 14.04 20.46
C LEU A 59 1.31 13.50 19.41
N ALA A 60 1.80 13.05 18.25
CA ALA A 60 0.98 12.37 17.25
C ALA A 60 0.43 11.04 17.79
N ALA A 61 1.27 10.22 18.45
CA ALA A 61 0.86 8.96 19.04
C ALA A 61 -0.13 9.13 20.22
N ALA A 62 -0.03 10.23 20.98
CA ALA A 62 -1.00 10.57 22.02
C ALA A 62 -2.34 11.04 21.43
N GLN A 63 -2.32 11.72 20.27
CA GLN A 63 -3.52 12.09 19.52
C GLN A 63 -4.20 10.87 18.88
N ASP A 64 -3.44 9.85 18.48
CA ASP A 64 -3.95 8.59 17.95
C ASP A 64 -4.58 7.69 19.04
N ALA A 65 -4.18 7.84 20.31
CA ALA A 65 -4.72 7.06 21.43
C ALA A 65 -6.06 7.58 21.96
N GLU A 66 -6.37 8.87 21.80
CA GLU A 66 -7.70 9.44 22.13
C GLU A 66 -8.64 9.54 20.91
N GLY A 67 -8.16 9.25 19.70
CA GLY A 67 -8.88 9.36 18.43
C GLY A 67 -9.21 8.02 17.79
N GLY A 68 -9.92 7.14 18.49
CA GLY A 68 -10.47 5.91 17.90
C GLY A 68 -11.66 6.17 16.96
N SER A 69 -11.43 6.73 15.77
CA SER A 69 -12.30 6.54 14.59
C SER A 69 -11.73 7.18 13.31
N ASP A 70 -11.67 6.37 12.25
CA ASP A 70 -11.65 6.69 10.81
C ASP A 70 -10.35 7.19 10.12
N ASP A 71 -9.91 6.29 9.23
CA ASP A 71 -9.30 6.47 7.91
C ASP A 71 -7.98 7.23 7.71
N ALA A 72 -7.00 6.42 7.30
CA ALA A 72 -5.70 6.79 6.78
C ALA A 72 -5.78 7.55 5.45
N GLN A 73 -5.08 8.69 5.36
CA GLN A 73 -4.36 9.18 4.18
C GLN A 73 -3.26 10.16 4.64
N THR A 74 -2.01 9.72 4.59
CA THR A 74 -0.86 10.63 4.52
C THR A 74 0.10 10.08 3.49
N GLU A 75 0.11 10.69 2.30
CA GLU A 75 1.34 10.77 1.55
C GLU A 75 1.40 12.08 0.77
N THR A 76 2.59 12.69 0.82
CA THR A 76 3.16 13.62 -0.16
C THR A 76 2.68 15.08 -0.19
N ALA A 77 3.44 15.94 0.50
CA ALA A 77 3.63 17.34 0.12
C ALA A 77 5.03 17.83 0.54
N ALA A 78 6.05 17.60 -0.31
CA ALA A 78 7.32 18.32 -0.25
C ALA A 78 8.05 18.31 -1.61
N ARG A 79 7.49 19.04 -2.58
CA ARG A 79 8.15 19.66 -3.75
C ARG A 79 7.19 20.78 -4.16
N GLU A 80 7.54 22.05 -4.28
CA GLU A 80 8.62 22.64 -5.08
C GLU A 80 9.07 24.01 -4.51
N MET A 81 10.35 24.33 -4.73
CA MET A 81 10.74 25.67 -5.17
C MET A 81 11.83 25.54 -6.25
N PRO A 82 11.90 26.47 -7.22
CA PRO A 82 12.55 26.28 -8.52
C PRO A 82 14.03 26.73 -8.53
N GLY A 83 14.85 26.04 -9.31
CA GLY A 83 16.25 26.40 -9.59
C GLY A 83 16.53 26.47 -11.10
N PRO A 84 17.56 27.22 -11.55
CA PRO A 84 17.66 27.78 -12.89
C PRO A 84 18.23 26.80 -13.94
N VAL A 85 17.84 27.03 -15.20
CA VAL A 85 18.27 26.32 -16.41
C VAL A 85 19.63 26.84 -16.91
N ALA A 86 20.55 25.92 -17.23
CA ALA A 86 21.42 25.85 -18.44
C ALA A 86 22.66 24.94 -18.18
N PRO A 87 23.39 24.48 -19.21
CA PRO A 87 23.01 23.48 -20.22
C PRO A 87 23.94 22.23 -20.18
N ALA A 88 23.54 21.16 -20.87
CA ALA A 88 24.25 19.89 -20.93
C ALA A 88 25.57 19.97 -21.73
N PRO A 89 26.64 19.26 -21.30
CA PRO A 89 27.73 18.86 -22.18
C PRO A 89 27.49 17.47 -22.82
N PRO A 90 27.96 17.25 -24.05
CA PRO A 90 27.63 16.10 -24.90
C PRO A 90 28.35 14.81 -24.54
N SER A 91 27.70 13.68 -24.85
CA SER A 91 28.21 12.31 -24.74
C SER A 91 29.43 12.07 -25.64
N PRO A 92 30.48 11.37 -25.16
CA PRO A 92 31.52 10.84 -26.04
C PRO A 92 31.06 9.55 -26.76
N PRO A 93 31.52 9.31 -27.99
CA PRO A 93 31.00 8.27 -28.87
C PRO A 93 31.56 6.87 -28.58
N ALA A 94 30.80 5.88 -29.05
CA ALA A 94 31.08 4.46 -29.06
C ALA A 94 32.50 4.11 -29.53
N ALA A 95 33.20 3.31 -28.73
CA ALA A 95 34.39 2.58 -29.18
C ALA A 95 33.96 1.24 -29.82
N PRO A 96 34.52 0.88 -30.98
CA PRO A 96 34.06 -0.26 -31.78
C PRO A 96 34.55 -1.61 -31.25
N THR A 97 33.66 -2.59 -31.39
CA THR A 97 33.85 -4.03 -31.33
C THR A 97 35.14 -4.47 -32.06
N ARG A 98 36.01 -5.22 -31.38
CA ARG A 98 37.17 -5.86 -32.00
C ARG A 98 37.21 -7.36 -31.69
N ALA A 99 36.90 -8.15 -32.70
CA ALA A 99 37.36 -9.52 -32.93
C ALA A 99 37.03 -9.88 -34.40
N PRO A 100 37.71 -10.83 -35.08
CA PRO A 100 38.94 -11.57 -34.76
C PRO A 100 40.05 -11.40 -35.83
N ALA A 101 41.31 -11.74 -35.49
CA ALA A 101 42.41 -11.88 -36.45
C ALA A 101 42.50 -13.32 -36.98
N PRO A 102 42.87 -13.54 -38.26
CA PRO A 102 42.91 -14.87 -38.86
C PRO A 102 44.26 -15.58 -38.69
N ALA A 103 44.13 -16.92 -38.76
CA ALA A 103 45.05 -17.99 -39.12
C ALA A 103 46.55 -17.67 -39.31
N GLY A 104 47.36 -18.48 -38.64
CA GLY A 104 48.81 -18.47 -38.72
C GLY A 104 49.38 -19.03 -40.02
N GLU A 105 50.58 -18.57 -40.33
CA GLU A 105 51.45 -19.04 -41.40
C GLU A 105 52.75 -19.59 -40.78
N ALA A 106 53.27 -20.64 -41.41
CA ALA A 106 54.18 -21.65 -40.90
C ALA A 106 55.64 -21.21 -40.68
N ALA A 107 56.31 -21.85 -39.70
CA ALA A 107 57.77 -21.94 -39.60
C ALA A 107 58.20 -23.43 -39.59
N PRO A 108 59.34 -23.82 -40.22
CA PRO A 108 59.72 -25.21 -40.44
C PRO A 108 60.49 -25.86 -39.28
N PRO A 109 60.64 -27.20 -39.27
CA PRO A 109 60.89 -27.99 -38.06
C PRO A 109 62.38 -28.21 -37.76
N ARG A 110 62.71 -28.44 -36.49
CA ARG A 110 63.97 -29.05 -36.06
C ARG A 110 63.71 -30.39 -35.32
N PRO A 111 64.66 -31.33 -35.37
CA PRO A 111 64.39 -32.76 -35.24
C PRO A 111 64.39 -33.27 -33.79
N ARG A 112 63.60 -34.33 -33.55
CA ARG A 112 63.60 -35.16 -32.32
C ARG A 112 64.90 -35.95 -32.19
N PRO A 113 65.42 -36.15 -30.97
CA PRO A 113 66.22 -37.32 -30.64
C PRO A 113 65.37 -38.44 -30.02
N ALA A 114 65.82 -39.66 -30.25
CA ALA A 114 65.23 -40.94 -29.87
C ALA A 114 65.46 -41.29 -28.38
N PRO A 115 64.79 -42.33 -27.83
CA PRO A 115 64.76 -42.62 -26.40
C PRO A 115 65.94 -43.48 -25.97
N GLY A 116 66.59 -43.12 -24.87
CA GLY A 116 67.63 -43.95 -24.30
C GLY A 116 68.16 -43.42 -22.98
N SER A 117 68.30 -44.34 -22.02
CA SER A 117 69.07 -44.27 -20.78
C SER A 117 68.62 -43.29 -19.69
N ARG A 118 67.93 -43.87 -18.70
CA ARG A 118 67.93 -43.41 -17.30
C ARG A 118 69.36 -43.58 -16.75
N PRO A 119 69.88 -42.62 -15.99
CA PRO A 119 70.69 -42.96 -14.83
C PRO A 119 70.15 -42.35 -13.54
N ALA A 120 70.57 -43.02 -12.48
CA ALA A 120 70.26 -42.83 -11.08
C ALA A 120 70.35 -41.38 -10.55
N ALA A 121 69.43 -41.11 -9.61
CA ALA A 121 69.61 -40.33 -8.38
C ALA A 121 70.66 -39.20 -8.40
N ARG A 122 70.16 -37.98 -8.45
CA ARG A 122 70.74 -36.85 -7.70
C ARG A 122 69.61 -36.12 -7.00
N ASP A 123 69.73 -36.02 -5.69
CA ASP A 123 68.92 -35.15 -4.84
C ASP A 123 69.02 -33.72 -5.39
N GLU A 124 67.99 -33.27 -6.09
CA GLU A 124 67.75 -31.85 -6.27
C GLU A 124 66.90 -31.37 -5.08
N PRO A 125 67.29 -30.27 -4.41
CA PRO A 125 66.52 -29.73 -3.31
C PRO A 125 65.13 -29.40 -3.81
N GLN A 126 64.13 -29.87 -3.06
CA GLN A 126 62.75 -29.44 -3.15
C GLN A 126 62.75 -27.93 -3.37
N HIS A 127 62.42 -27.50 -4.59
CA HIS A 127 61.99 -26.12 -4.80
C HIS A 127 60.85 -25.94 -3.81
N ALA A 128 61.13 -25.17 -2.76
CA ALA A 128 60.13 -24.71 -1.83
C ALA A 128 59.01 -24.17 -2.70
N ALA A 129 57.85 -24.85 -2.65
CA ALA A 129 56.65 -24.34 -3.25
C ALA A 129 56.49 -22.92 -2.72
N GLU A 130 56.68 -21.94 -3.59
CA GLU A 130 56.33 -20.55 -3.28
C GLU A 130 54.89 -20.61 -2.73
N PRO A 131 54.63 -20.05 -1.53
CA PRO A 131 53.29 -20.08 -0.98
C PRO A 131 52.39 -19.36 -1.98
N GLN A 132 51.50 -20.13 -2.62
CA GLN A 132 50.49 -19.60 -3.52
C GLN A 132 49.78 -18.46 -2.77
N PRO A 133 49.63 -17.26 -3.36
CA PRO A 133 48.90 -16.19 -2.71
C PRO A 133 47.51 -16.73 -2.36
N ARG A 134 47.17 -16.76 -1.07
CA ARG A 134 45.86 -17.18 -0.58
C ARG A 134 44.79 -16.27 -1.20
N TYR A 135 44.25 -16.66 -2.34
CA TYR A 135 43.15 -15.96 -2.99
C TYR A 135 41.90 -16.12 -2.13
N PHE A 136 41.27 -15.01 -1.75
CA PHE A 136 40.02 -15.05 -1.01
C PHE A 136 38.88 -15.43 -1.95
N ASP A 137 38.29 -16.61 -1.75
CA ASP A 137 37.15 -17.06 -2.53
C ASP A 137 35.86 -16.39 -2.03
N LEU A 138 35.45 -15.34 -2.75
CA LEU A 138 34.24 -14.58 -2.47
C LEU A 138 32.97 -15.44 -2.54
N GLN A 139 32.86 -16.34 -3.52
CA GLN A 139 31.61 -17.09 -3.75
C GLN A 139 31.42 -18.17 -2.69
N ALA A 140 32.49 -18.88 -2.34
CA ALA A 140 32.47 -19.84 -1.24
C ALA A 140 32.11 -19.13 0.08
N PHE A 141 32.72 -17.98 0.35
CA PHE A 141 32.40 -17.19 1.54
C PHE A 141 30.93 -16.73 1.59
N LEU A 142 30.39 -16.19 0.50
CA LEU A 142 28.99 -15.75 0.44
C LEU A 142 28.02 -16.92 0.62
N GLY A 143 28.33 -18.08 0.04
CA GLY A 143 27.55 -19.31 0.22
C GLY A 143 27.50 -19.76 1.68
N GLU A 144 28.64 -19.80 2.36
CA GLU A 144 28.73 -20.14 3.78
C GLU A 144 28.02 -19.11 4.66
N LEU A 145 28.22 -17.80 4.39
CA LEU A 145 27.58 -16.71 5.11
C LEU A 145 26.06 -16.84 5.07
N PHE A 146 25.48 -17.05 3.89
CA PHE A 146 24.03 -17.15 3.75
C PHE A 146 23.45 -18.46 4.28
N ASP A 147 24.12 -19.60 4.09
CA ASP A 147 23.67 -20.87 4.68
C ASP A 147 23.68 -20.78 6.21
N PHE A 148 24.73 -20.19 6.80
CA PHE A 148 24.83 -19.98 8.24
C PHE A 148 23.74 -19.03 8.74
N ALA A 149 23.56 -17.88 8.08
CA ALA A 149 22.59 -16.87 8.46
C ALA A 149 21.12 -17.34 8.30
N GLN A 150 20.85 -18.31 7.42
CA GLN A 150 19.53 -18.92 7.27
C GLN A 150 19.23 -20.00 8.34
N ARG A 151 20.25 -20.70 8.85
CA ARG A 151 20.08 -21.87 9.74
C ARG A 151 20.32 -21.58 11.22
N ARG A 152 21.09 -20.55 11.56
CA ARG A 152 21.55 -20.26 12.94
C ARG A 152 20.95 -18.97 13.49
N LEU A 153 21.03 -18.81 14.82
CA LEU A 153 20.60 -17.59 15.49
C LEU A 153 21.54 -16.42 15.14
N THR A 154 21.01 -15.20 15.20
CA THR A 154 21.76 -13.97 14.86
C THR A 154 22.99 -13.75 15.75
N VAL A 155 22.94 -14.18 17.01
CA VAL A 155 24.06 -14.10 17.96
C VAL A 155 25.22 -14.99 17.52
N ASP A 156 24.94 -16.19 17.02
CA ASP A 156 25.96 -17.11 16.52
C ASP A 156 26.58 -16.59 15.22
N LEU A 157 25.76 -15.97 14.36
CA LEU A 157 26.23 -15.33 13.13
C LEU A 157 27.22 -14.20 13.43
N GLN A 158 26.90 -13.35 14.41
CA GLN A 158 27.79 -12.27 14.83
C GLN A 158 29.11 -12.81 15.38
N ARG A 159 29.08 -13.92 16.13
CA ARG A 159 30.30 -14.58 16.63
C ARG A 159 31.12 -15.15 15.49
N TRP A 160 30.50 -15.90 14.57
CA TRP A 160 31.16 -16.48 13.41
C TRP A 160 31.86 -15.42 12.55
N LEU A 161 31.18 -14.31 12.23
CA LEU A 161 31.77 -13.19 11.48
C LEU A 161 32.99 -12.57 12.19
N ARG A 162 33.00 -12.56 13.53
CA ARG A 162 34.12 -12.05 14.33
C ARG A 162 35.30 -13.03 14.39
N ASP A 163 35.04 -14.33 14.27
CA ASP A 163 36.08 -15.36 14.35
C ASP A 163 36.69 -15.70 12.98
N CYS A 164 36.13 -15.15 11.88
CA CYS A 164 36.67 -15.29 10.54
C CYS A 164 38.03 -14.55 10.37
N GLU A 165 39.14 -15.30 10.46
CA GLU A 165 40.52 -14.81 10.26
C GLU A 165 40.72 -13.96 8.98
N PRO A 166 40.15 -14.28 7.81
CA PRO A 166 40.32 -13.47 6.60
C PRO A 166 39.75 -12.04 6.74
N LEU A 167 38.69 -11.86 7.53
CA LEU A 167 37.97 -10.59 7.69
C LEU A 167 38.67 -9.61 8.64
N TYR A 168 39.81 -9.99 9.24
CA TYR A 168 40.64 -9.09 10.06
C TYR A 168 41.32 -8.00 9.22
N SER A 169 41.48 -8.22 7.91
CA SER A 169 41.97 -7.20 7.00
C SER A 169 40.90 -6.13 6.75
N LEU A 170 41.17 -4.89 7.19
CA LEU A 170 40.31 -3.73 6.93
C LEU A 170 40.09 -3.47 5.44
N GLN A 171 41.11 -3.69 4.61
CA GLN A 171 41.02 -3.52 3.15
C GLN A 171 40.08 -4.56 2.52
N LEU A 172 40.20 -5.83 2.92
CA LEU A 172 39.31 -6.87 2.43
C LEU A 172 37.87 -6.61 2.89
N LYS A 173 37.68 -6.25 4.16
CA LYS A 173 36.37 -5.91 4.71
C LYS A 173 35.70 -4.74 3.96
N HIS A 174 36.45 -3.72 3.57
CA HIS A 174 35.95 -2.62 2.75
C HIS A 174 35.63 -3.07 1.31
N ALA A 175 36.50 -3.88 0.68
CA ALA A 175 36.28 -4.43 -0.66
C ALA A 175 35.04 -5.33 -0.74
N LEU A 176 34.71 -6.04 0.35
CA LEU A 176 33.55 -6.91 0.43
C LEU A 176 32.22 -6.18 0.63
N ARG A 177 32.21 -4.88 0.93
CA ARG A 177 30.98 -4.11 1.17
C ARG A 177 29.99 -4.20 0.01
N ALA A 178 30.42 -3.84 -1.20
CA ALA A 178 29.57 -3.84 -2.38
C ALA A 178 29.12 -5.25 -2.80
N PRO A 179 30.01 -6.26 -2.89
CA PRO A 179 29.61 -7.64 -3.17
C PRO A 179 28.62 -8.21 -2.16
N VAL A 180 28.83 -8.00 -0.86
CA VAL A 180 27.94 -8.48 0.20
C VAL A 180 26.59 -7.78 0.13
N ALA A 181 26.56 -6.45 -0.05
CA ALA A 181 25.31 -5.70 -0.18
C ALA A 181 24.48 -6.15 -1.40
N HIS A 182 25.14 -6.33 -2.54
CA HIS A 182 24.49 -6.85 -3.75
C HIS A 182 23.93 -8.27 -3.54
N ALA A 183 24.75 -9.16 -2.97
CA ALA A 183 24.36 -10.53 -2.71
C ALA A 183 23.22 -10.63 -1.69
N LEU A 184 23.17 -9.74 -0.68
CA LEU A 184 22.05 -9.62 0.25
C LEU A 184 20.74 -9.22 -0.46
N ALA A 185 20.82 -8.32 -1.43
CA ALA A 185 19.65 -7.85 -2.18
C ALA A 185 19.07 -8.95 -3.09
N GLU A 186 19.91 -9.84 -3.61
CA GLU A 186 19.52 -10.90 -4.56
C GLU A 186 19.25 -12.26 -3.92
N CYS A 187 19.68 -12.48 -2.67
CA CYS A 187 19.61 -13.78 -1.99
C CYS A 187 18.19 -14.38 -1.96
N GLU A 188 18.10 -15.67 -2.34
CA GLU A 188 16.91 -16.50 -2.22
C GLU A 188 17.22 -17.77 -1.42
N PRO A 189 16.47 -18.06 -0.33
CA PRO A 189 15.43 -17.24 0.29
C PRO A 189 15.97 -15.96 0.95
N PRO A 190 15.16 -14.87 1.02
CA PRO A 190 15.58 -13.62 1.64
C PRO A 190 15.82 -13.82 3.14
N LEU A 191 16.88 -13.19 3.63
CA LEU A 191 17.31 -13.28 5.03
C LEU A 191 16.34 -12.54 5.96
N ALA A 192 16.28 -12.99 7.21
CA ALA A 192 15.52 -12.29 8.24
C ALA A 192 16.10 -10.86 8.44
N PRO A 193 15.27 -9.86 8.77
CA PRO A 193 15.74 -8.49 9.03
C PRO A 193 16.87 -8.46 10.06
N ALA A 194 16.73 -9.21 11.15
CA ALA A 194 17.73 -9.26 12.21
C ALA A 194 19.09 -9.84 11.75
N ALA A 195 19.11 -10.79 10.80
CA ALA A 195 20.35 -11.30 10.24
C ALA A 195 20.98 -10.30 9.26
N THR A 196 20.14 -9.61 8.48
CA THR A 196 20.55 -8.54 7.56
C THR A 196 21.18 -7.38 8.32
N ASP A 197 20.59 -7.00 9.46
CA ASP A 197 21.08 -5.93 10.33
C ASP A 197 22.46 -6.27 10.91
N VAL A 198 22.68 -7.50 11.37
CA VAL A 198 24.00 -7.96 11.89
C VAL A 198 25.07 -7.91 10.80
N ILE A 199 24.76 -8.34 9.58
CA ILE A 199 25.71 -8.30 8.45
C ILE A 199 25.98 -6.84 8.07
N ALA A 200 24.94 -6.01 8.02
CA ALA A 200 25.05 -4.59 7.69
C ALA A 200 25.87 -3.81 8.72
N GLU A 201 25.69 -4.09 10.02
CA GLU A 201 26.48 -3.53 11.10
C GLU A 201 27.93 -3.99 11.03
N TYR A 202 28.17 -5.28 10.79
CA TYR A 202 29.53 -5.82 10.72
C TYR A 202 30.33 -5.21 9.58
N PHE A 203 29.78 -5.17 8.36
CA PHE A 203 30.46 -4.61 7.18
C PHE A 203 30.34 -3.08 7.07
N ASP A 204 29.58 -2.44 7.98
CA ASP A 204 29.32 -1.01 8.00
C ASP A 204 28.70 -0.52 6.67
N LEU A 205 27.69 -1.27 6.19
CA LEU A 205 26.98 -1.03 4.93
C LEU A 205 26.01 0.16 5.02
N GLY A 206 25.61 0.52 6.24
CA GLY A 206 24.67 1.60 6.55
C GLY A 206 25.34 2.90 7.01
N ALA A 207 26.66 3.02 6.94
CA ALA A 207 27.39 4.21 7.38
C ALA A 207 26.83 5.48 6.71
N LEU A 208 26.40 6.45 7.53
CA LEU A 208 25.97 7.76 7.05
C LEU A 208 27.11 8.55 6.38
N TYR A 209 28.35 8.22 6.75
CA TYR A 209 29.58 8.82 6.23
C TYR A 209 30.02 8.24 4.87
N ASP A 210 29.52 7.06 4.48
CA ASP A 210 29.80 6.46 3.17
C ASP A 210 28.66 6.87 2.21
N PRO A 211 28.93 7.73 1.21
CA PRO A 211 27.89 8.32 0.38
C PRO A 211 27.39 7.40 -0.74
N ASP A 212 27.90 6.16 -0.87
CA ASP A 212 27.54 5.31 -2.01
C ASP A 212 26.03 5.01 -2.05
N PRO A 213 25.28 5.61 -3.00
CA PRO A 213 23.84 5.44 -3.07
C PRO A 213 23.45 4.00 -3.42
N ARG A 214 24.35 3.22 -4.06
CA ARG A 214 24.07 1.84 -4.45
C ARG A 214 24.02 0.92 -3.24
N LEU A 215 24.97 1.07 -2.32
CA LEU A 215 25.04 0.30 -1.09
C LEU A 215 23.77 0.49 -0.25
N ARG A 216 23.34 1.75 -0.08
CA ARG A 216 22.11 2.11 0.62
C ARG A 216 20.87 1.52 -0.05
N HIS A 217 20.82 1.58 -1.38
CA HIS A 217 19.72 1.00 -2.14
C HIS A 217 19.65 -0.52 -1.96
N TRP A 218 20.75 -1.25 -2.14
CA TRP A 218 20.78 -2.71 -1.99
C TRP A 218 20.46 -3.15 -0.56
N LEU A 219 20.97 -2.44 0.46
CA LEU A 219 20.62 -2.72 1.84
C LEU A 219 19.12 -2.48 2.11
N ALA A 220 18.57 -1.36 1.62
CA ALA A 220 17.15 -1.08 1.76
C ALA A 220 16.28 -2.15 1.08
N VAL A 221 16.67 -2.61 -0.11
CA VAL A 221 16.01 -3.71 -0.83
C VAL A 221 16.09 -5.01 -0.03
N ALA A 222 17.27 -5.37 0.49
CA ALA A 222 17.46 -6.59 1.27
C ALA A 222 16.62 -6.59 2.55
N SER A 223 16.66 -5.52 3.34
CA SER A 223 15.89 -5.38 4.58
C SER A 223 14.38 -5.40 4.32
N ASP A 224 13.91 -4.73 3.27
CA ASP A 224 12.50 -4.72 2.88
C ASP A 224 12.03 -6.09 2.38
N ARG A 225 12.80 -6.78 1.50
CA ARG A 225 12.51 -8.16 1.08
C ARG A 225 12.47 -9.11 2.29
N GLY A 226 13.41 -8.99 3.22
CA GLY A 226 13.45 -9.77 4.45
C GLY A 226 12.23 -9.52 5.35
N ALA A 227 11.86 -8.26 5.55
CA ALA A 227 10.70 -7.87 6.36
C ALA A 227 9.38 -8.39 5.76
N ARG A 228 9.22 -8.27 4.45
CA ARG A 228 8.07 -8.81 3.72
C ARG A 228 8.02 -10.34 3.80
N SER A 229 9.15 -11.03 3.66
CA SER A 229 9.22 -12.49 3.79
C SER A 229 8.77 -12.97 5.18
N VAL A 230 9.26 -12.32 6.24
CA VAL A 230 8.84 -12.63 7.62
C VAL A 230 7.36 -12.31 7.85
N ALA A 231 6.86 -11.18 7.31
CA ALA A 231 5.44 -10.85 7.38
C ALA A 231 4.57 -11.87 6.64
N PHE A 232 5.01 -12.36 5.48
CA PHE A 232 4.33 -13.40 4.71
C PHE A 232 4.26 -14.71 5.50
N GLU A 233 5.38 -15.16 6.08
CA GLU A 233 5.43 -16.36 6.92
C GLU A 233 4.63 -16.20 8.21
N ARG A 234 4.58 -15.01 8.81
CA ARG A 234 3.73 -14.73 9.97
C ARG A 234 2.26 -14.92 9.63
N ILE A 235 1.80 -14.35 8.50
CA ILE A 235 0.42 -14.51 8.04
C ILE A 235 0.13 -15.99 7.75
N LEU A 236 1.02 -16.73 7.10
CA LEU A 236 0.82 -18.17 6.90
C LEU A 236 0.84 -18.95 8.21
N GLY A 237 1.71 -18.57 9.15
CA GLY A 237 1.86 -19.16 10.46
C GLY A 237 0.59 -19.05 11.31
N GLU A 238 -0.11 -17.92 11.25
CA GLU A 238 -1.43 -17.73 11.88
C GLU A 238 -2.42 -18.81 11.44
N TYR A 239 -2.42 -19.17 10.15
CA TYR A 239 -3.34 -20.16 9.58
C TYR A 239 -2.84 -21.61 9.70
N ARG A 240 -1.52 -21.80 9.82
CA ARG A 240 -0.88 -23.12 10.03
C ARG A 240 -1.02 -23.58 11.48
N ASN A 241 -0.83 -22.66 12.43
CA ASN A 241 -0.80 -22.93 13.87
C ASN A 241 -2.11 -22.61 14.59
N ALA A 242 -3.16 -22.16 13.89
CA ALA A 242 -4.51 -22.01 14.43
C ALA A 242 -5.11 -23.39 14.81
N HIS A 243 -4.67 -23.91 15.95
CA HIS A 243 -5.15 -25.17 16.52
C HIS A 243 -6.62 -25.09 16.95
N ASP A 244 -7.20 -23.89 17.09
CA ASP A 244 -8.56 -23.70 17.60
C ASP A 244 -9.67 -23.68 16.54
N ARG A 245 -9.36 -23.57 15.24
CA ARG A 245 -10.39 -23.43 14.19
C ARG A 245 -10.14 -24.37 13.02
N LEU A 246 -10.86 -25.50 13.01
CA LEU A 246 -10.92 -26.47 11.90
C LEU A 246 -11.06 -25.80 10.52
N VAL A 247 -11.81 -24.69 10.48
CA VAL A 247 -12.04 -23.87 9.28
C VAL A 247 -10.76 -23.27 8.71
N ASP A 248 -9.85 -22.76 9.55
CA ASP A 248 -8.63 -22.10 9.07
C ASP A 248 -7.64 -23.13 8.50
N ARG A 249 -7.55 -24.31 9.11
CA ARG A 249 -6.85 -25.47 8.57
C ARG A 249 -7.43 -25.91 7.22
N TRP A 250 -8.76 -25.86 7.08
CA TRP A 250 -9.45 -26.15 5.81
C TRP A 250 -9.25 -25.08 4.74
N LEU A 251 -9.04 -23.81 5.08
CA LEU A 251 -8.71 -22.78 4.09
C LEU A 251 -7.25 -22.92 3.66
N PHE A 252 -6.34 -23.12 4.62
CA PHE A 252 -4.91 -23.26 4.36
C PHE A 252 -4.58 -24.47 3.48
N ASN A 253 -5.11 -25.64 3.83
CA ASN A 253 -4.89 -26.85 3.04
C ASN A 253 -5.45 -26.70 1.60
N GLU A 254 -6.42 -25.81 1.33
CA GLU A 254 -7.03 -25.66 -0.01
C GLU A 254 -6.11 -24.85 -0.92
N LEU A 255 -5.32 -23.96 -0.33
CA LEU A 255 -4.32 -23.18 -1.03
C LEU A 255 -3.03 -23.95 -1.27
N GLN A 256 -2.70 -24.95 -0.43
CA GLN A 256 -1.47 -25.75 -0.59
C GLN A 256 -1.66 -27.03 -1.40
N ARG A 257 -2.76 -27.76 -1.20
CA ARG A 257 -2.95 -29.09 -1.80
C ARG A 257 -3.48 -29.01 -3.23
N PRO A 258 -3.36 -30.08 -4.04
CA PRO A 258 -4.02 -30.15 -5.35
C PRO A 258 -5.52 -29.93 -5.23
N ALA A 259 -6.08 -29.36 -6.30
CA ALA A 259 -7.47 -28.96 -6.41
C ALA A 259 -8.43 -30.15 -6.30
N LEU A 260 -9.08 -30.32 -5.14
CA LEU A 260 -10.19 -31.26 -4.99
C LEU A 260 -11.50 -30.49 -5.11
N TRP A 261 -12.25 -30.77 -6.18
CA TRP A 261 -13.58 -30.19 -6.43
C TRP A 261 -14.57 -30.26 -5.26
N PRO A 262 -14.74 -31.39 -4.53
CA PRO A 262 -15.73 -31.46 -3.44
C PRO A 262 -15.41 -30.49 -2.30
N ARG A 263 -14.12 -30.30 -2.03
CA ARG A 263 -13.64 -29.38 -1.01
C ARG A 263 -13.86 -27.92 -1.40
N ARG A 264 -13.58 -27.59 -2.67
CA ARG A 264 -13.89 -26.28 -3.23
C ARG A 264 -15.37 -25.97 -3.16
N ALA A 265 -16.21 -26.93 -3.53
CA ALA A 265 -17.66 -26.78 -3.45
C ALA A 265 -18.11 -26.49 -2.02
N LEU A 266 -17.56 -27.21 -1.02
CA LEU A 266 -17.91 -27.03 0.39
C LEU A 266 -17.49 -25.64 0.91
N ILE A 267 -16.26 -25.20 0.65
CA ILE A 267 -15.79 -23.84 0.99
C ILE A 267 -16.63 -22.79 0.26
N ALA A 268 -16.96 -23.05 -1.00
CA ALA A 268 -17.82 -22.20 -1.80
C ALA A 268 -19.27 -22.23 -1.34
N LEU A 269 -19.73 -23.19 -0.55
CA LEU A 269 -21.12 -23.25 -0.10
C LEU A 269 -21.32 -22.45 1.19
N ILE A 270 -20.38 -22.56 2.14
CA ILE A 270 -20.46 -21.93 3.46
C ILE A 270 -20.40 -20.39 3.34
N PRO A 271 -21.28 -19.65 4.05
CA PRO A 271 -21.27 -18.20 3.99
C PRO A 271 -19.99 -17.66 4.65
N THR A 272 -19.48 -16.52 4.19
CA THR A 272 -18.26 -15.84 4.69
C THR A 272 -16.90 -16.50 4.42
N LEU A 273 -16.81 -17.79 4.09
CA LEU A 273 -15.51 -18.42 3.82
C LEU A 273 -14.81 -17.88 2.57
N PRO A 274 -15.48 -17.68 1.42
CA PRO A 274 -14.80 -17.16 0.23
C PRO A 274 -14.31 -15.71 0.40
N SER A 275 -15.02 -14.91 1.20
CA SER A 275 -14.58 -13.54 1.51
C SER A 275 -13.39 -13.53 2.47
N ARG A 276 -13.38 -14.41 3.50
CA ARG A 276 -12.21 -14.62 4.36
C ARG A 276 -10.99 -15.10 3.56
N LEU A 277 -11.19 -16.07 2.67
CA LEU A 277 -10.14 -16.61 1.81
C LEU A 277 -9.56 -15.52 0.89
N ARG A 278 -10.44 -14.74 0.26
CA ARG A 278 -10.00 -13.59 -0.54
C ARG A 278 -9.26 -12.55 0.29
N GLY A 279 -9.75 -12.24 1.50
CA GLY A 279 -9.09 -11.31 2.41
C GLY A 279 -7.68 -11.77 2.80
N LEU A 280 -7.48 -13.08 2.99
CA LEU A 280 -6.16 -13.67 3.17
C LEU A 280 -5.31 -13.53 1.90
N LEU A 281 -5.82 -13.92 0.73
CA LEU A 281 -5.06 -13.83 -0.52
C LEU A 281 -4.66 -12.39 -0.85
N LEU A 282 -5.53 -11.40 -0.62
CA LEU A 282 -5.22 -9.98 -0.78
C LEU A 282 -4.21 -9.45 0.26
N ARG A 283 -4.15 -10.04 1.46
CA ARG A 283 -3.11 -9.69 2.45
C ARG A 283 -1.76 -10.27 2.02
N LEU A 284 -1.72 -11.54 1.62
CA LEU A 284 -0.51 -12.18 1.12
C LEU A 284 0.01 -11.52 -0.15
N GLN A 285 -0.87 -11.17 -1.10
CA GLN A 285 -0.50 -10.48 -2.34
C GLN A 285 0.08 -9.08 -2.09
N ARG A 286 -0.37 -8.38 -1.06
CA ARG A 286 0.18 -7.06 -0.67
C ARG A 286 1.60 -7.16 -0.12
N VAL A 287 1.91 -8.24 0.58
CA VAL A 287 3.21 -8.44 1.22
C VAL A 287 4.22 -9.03 0.26
N GLY A 288 3.84 -10.02 -0.54
CA GLY A 288 4.76 -10.75 -1.40
C GLY A 288 4.06 -11.44 -2.56
N PRO A 289 3.84 -10.73 -3.69
CA PRO A 289 3.20 -11.34 -4.86
C PRO A 289 4.04 -12.48 -5.46
N GLU A 290 5.36 -12.35 -5.43
CA GLU A 290 6.32 -13.34 -5.95
C GLU A 290 6.22 -14.68 -5.21
N TRP A 291 6.11 -14.65 -3.88
CA TRP A 291 6.03 -15.86 -3.05
C TRP A 291 4.65 -16.51 -3.08
N LEU A 292 3.62 -15.79 -3.52
CA LEU A 292 2.25 -16.31 -3.59
C LEU A 292 2.17 -17.50 -4.56
N GLU A 293 2.82 -17.40 -5.72
CA GLU A 293 2.83 -18.45 -6.74
C GLU A 293 3.88 -19.53 -6.47
N GLN A 294 4.97 -19.18 -5.78
CA GLN A 294 6.03 -20.13 -5.40
C GLN A 294 5.62 -21.04 -4.23
N ARG A 295 4.95 -20.48 -3.20
CA ARG A 295 4.64 -21.22 -1.95
C ARG A 295 3.23 -21.80 -1.89
N LEU A 296 2.31 -21.35 -2.74
CA LEU A 296 0.92 -21.83 -2.79
C LEU A 296 0.62 -22.36 -4.19
N ASN A 297 -0.42 -23.19 -4.29
CA ASN A 297 -0.84 -23.74 -5.56
C ASN A 297 -1.41 -22.63 -6.46
N PRO A 298 -0.77 -22.30 -7.61
CA PRO A 298 -1.20 -21.20 -8.48
C PRO A 298 -2.61 -21.43 -9.03
N GLY A 299 -3.00 -22.69 -9.26
CA GLY A 299 -4.33 -23.06 -9.72
C GLY A 299 -5.42 -22.80 -8.68
N ALA A 300 -5.12 -22.93 -7.39
CA ALA A 300 -6.06 -22.62 -6.31
C ALA A 300 -6.17 -21.11 -6.08
N VAL A 301 -5.03 -20.42 -6.02
CA VAL A 301 -4.97 -18.95 -5.87
C VAL A 301 -5.72 -18.25 -7.00
N GLY A 302 -5.42 -18.60 -8.25
CA GLY A 302 -6.08 -18.04 -9.42
C GLY A 302 -7.56 -18.41 -9.54
N PHE A 303 -7.98 -19.56 -8.97
CA PHE A 303 -9.40 -19.90 -8.88
C PHE A 303 -10.15 -18.95 -7.97
N TRP A 304 -9.68 -18.81 -6.73
CA TRP A 304 -10.37 -18.05 -5.68
C TRP A 304 -10.29 -16.54 -5.86
N LEU A 305 -9.18 -16.00 -6.39
CA LEU A 305 -9.09 -14.57 -6.73
C LEU A 305 -10.15 -14.18 -7.78
N ARG A 306 -10.32 -14.99 -8.83
CA ARG A 306 -11.33 -14.78 -9.88
C ARG A 306 -12.76 -15.04 -9.38
N ALA A 307 -12.98 -16.17 -8.69
CA ALA A 307 -14.29 -16.53 -8.18
C ALA A 307 -14.85 -15.52 -7.16
N CYS A 308 -13.97 -14.85 -6.42
CA CYS A 308 -14.35 -13.85 -5.41
C CYS A 308 -14.16 -12.41 -5.88
N ASP A 309 -13.83 -12.15 -7.15
CA ASP A 309 -13.66 -10.80 -7.69
C ASP A 309 -15.01 -10.05 -7.68
N PRO A 310 -15.15 -8.88 -7.03
CA PRO A 310 -16.41 -8.17 -6.93
C PRO A 310 -16.64 -7.32 -8.19
N GLU A 311 -15.59 -7.07 -8.99
CA GLU A 311 -15.59 -6.17 -10.13
C GLU A 311 -15.85 -6.88 -11.45
N ARG A 312 -15.82 -8.22 -11.44
CA ARG A 312 -16.08 -9.06 -12.60
C ARG A 312 -17.16 -10.09 -12.26
N LEU A 313 -18.01 -10.39 -13.24
CA LEU A 313 -18.90 -11.55 -13.20
C LEU A 313 -18.22 -12.71 -13.89
N ASP A 314 -17.27 -13.33 -13.18
CA ASP A 314 -16.69 -14.57 -13.67
C ASP A 314 -17.71 -15.71 -13.62
N PRO A 315 -17.68 -16.66 -14.57
CA PRO A 315 -18.60 -17.80 -14.60
C PRO A 315 -18.51 -18.64 -13.32
N ARG A 316 -17.34 -18.64 -12.66
CA ARG A 316 -17.11 -19.28 -11.36
C ARG A 316 -17.97 -18.65 -10.26
N ARG A 317 -18.08 -17.32 -10.23
CA ARG A 317 -18.91 -16.60 -9.26
C ARG A 317 -20.39 -16.89 -9.50
N ILE A 318 -20.80 -16.97 -10.76
CA ILE A 318 -22.16 -17.34 -11.17
C ILE A 318 -22.47 -18.78 -10.73
N ALA A 319 -21.56 -19.73 -10.96
CA ALA A 319 -21.72 -21.12 -10.54
C ALA A 319 -21.86 -21.25 -9.01
N ILE A 320 -21.06 -20.52 -8.24
CA ILE A 320 -21.17 -20.49 -6.77
C ILE A 320 -22.53 -19.93 -6.34
N ALA A 321 -23.02 -18.85 -6.97
CA ALA A 321 -24.33 -18.30 -6.68
C ALA A 321 -25.47 -19.26 -7.07
N ALA A 322 -25.37 -19.91 -8.23
CA ALA A 322 -26.32 -20.90 -8.71
C ALA A 322 -26.42 -22.12 -7.80
N ALA A 323 -25.35 -22.48 -7.08
CA ALA A 323 -25.39 -23.53 -6.06
C ALA A 323 -25.92 -23.03 -4.71
N ARG A 324 -25.54 -21.82 -4.28
CA ARG A 324 -25.91 -21.25 -2.98
C ARG A 324 -27.37 -20.87 -2.87
N ILE A 325 -27.88 -20.14 -3.86
CA ILE A 325 -29.24 -19.57 -3.82
C ILE A 325 -30.31 -20.66 -3.63
N PRO A 326 -30.33 -21.77 -4.41
CA PRO A 326 -31.31 -22.83 -4.17
C PRO A 326 -31.11 -23.51 -2.82
N LEU A 327 -29.87 -23.78 -2.40
CA LEU A 327 -29.60 -24.41 -1.10
C LEU A 327 -30.17 -23.57 0.06
N TYR A 328 -29.85 -22.29 0.10
CA TYR A 328 -30.30 -21.40 1.18
C TYR A 328 -31.80 -21.15 1.10
N TYR A 329 -32.36 -21.06 -0.10
CA TYR A 329 -33.80 -20.92 -0.28
C TYR A 329 -34.56 -22.13 0.25
N LEU A 330 -34.11 -23.34 -0.07
CA LEU A 330 -34.71 -24.59 0.43
C LEU A 330 -34.52 -24.74 1.95
N ALA A 331 -33.33 -24.41 2.48
CA ALA A 331 -33.08 -24.42 3.92
C ALA A 331 -33.97 -23.42 4.67
N ALA A 332 -34.14 -22.22 4.13
CA ALA A 332 -35.01 -21.19 4.70
C ALA A 332 -36.48 -21.60 4.66
N ILE A 333 -36.96 -22.18 3.54
CA ILE A 333 -38.33 -22.72 3.47
C ILE A 333 -38.51 -23.86 4.45
N TRP A 334 -37.57 -24.79 4.54
CA TRP A 334 -37.68 -25.92 5.47
C TRP A 334 -37.80 -25.43 6.92
N PHE A 335 -36.96 -24.46 7.30
CA PHE A 335 -37.01 -23.84 8.63
C PHE A 335 -38.33 -23.07 8.87
N LEU A 336 -38.77 -22.26 7.90
CA LEU A 336 -40.03 -21.52 8.00
C LEU A 336 -41.24 -22.45 8.07
N SER A 337 -41.23 -23.53 7.30
CA SER A 337 -42.24 -24.59 7.27
C SER A 337 -42.31 -25.34 8.61
N MET A 338 -41.17 -25.52 9.28
CA MET A 338 -41.12 -26.10 10.63
C MET A 338 -41.74 -25.15 11.66
N LEU A 339 -41.57 -23.83 11.50
CA LEU A 339 -42.12 -22.79 12.40
C LEU A 339 -43.61 -22.52 12.19
N MET A 340 -44.09 -22.52 10.94
CA MET A 340 -45.44 -22.10 10.56
C MET A 340 -46.42 -23.26 10.31
N GLY A 341 -46.10 -24.49 10.71
CA GLY A 341 -47.05 -25.61 10.66
C GLY A 341 -47.21 -26.28 9.29
N PHE A 342 -46.14 -26.36 8.49
CA PHE A 342 -46.09 -27.07 7.20
C PHE A 342 -47.06 -26.55 6.12
N ASP A 343 -47.10 -25.24 5.90
CA ASP A 343 -47.77 -24.67 4.71
C ASP A 343 -47.01 -25.06 3.41
N PRO A 344 -47.66 -25.71 2.41
CA PRO A 344 -47.00 -26.14 1.17
C PRO A 344 -46.80 -25.03 0.12
N ALA A 345 -47.50 -23.89 0.22
CA ALA A 345 -47.51 -22.83 -0.79
C ALA A 345 -46.11 -22.33 -1.27
N PRO A 346 -45.10 -22.15 -0.40
CA PRO A 346 -43.76 -21.74 -0.84
C PRO A 346 -42.94 -22.86 -1.49
N ARG A 347 -43.29 -24.14 -1.29
CA ARG A 347 -42.61 -25.29 -1.93
C ARG A 347 -43.06 -25.48 -3.37
N ASP A 348 -44.34 -25.31 -3.66
CA ASP A 348 -44.91 -25.51 -5.00
C ASP A 348 -44.36 -24.51 -6.02
N ASN A 349 -44.02 -23.30 -5.57
CA ASN A 349 -43.44 -22.24 -6.39
C ASN A 349 -41.90 -22.12 -6.26
N ALA A 350 -41.22 -23.12 -5.68
CA ALA A 350 -39.82 -23.00 -5.32
C ALA A 350 -38.91 -22.70 -6.53
N THR A 351 -39.14 -23.33 -7.67
CA THR A 351 -38.34 -23.11 -8.89
C THR A 351 -38.43 -21.67 -9.39
N ARG A 352 -39.66 -21.13 -9.47
CA ARG A 352 -39.93 -19.74 -9.84
C ARG A 352 -39.27 -18.76 -8.86
N ASN A 353 -39.41 -19.01 -7.57
CA ASN A 353 -38.88 -18.13 -6.53
C ASN A 353 -37.34 -18.14 -6.49
N ILE A 354 -36.71 -19.31 -6.63
CA ILE A 354 -35.25 -19.45 -6.79
C ILE A 354 -34.77 -18.67 -8.01
N GLY A 355 -35.48 -18.79 -9.13
CA GLY A 355 -35.19 -18.03 -10.36
C GLY A 355 -35.27 -16.51 -10.16
N LEU A 356 -36.29 -16.03 -9.45
CA LEU A 356 -36.44 -14.60 -9.12
C LEU A 356 -35.33 -14.10 -8.20
N VAL A 357 -34.96 -14.87 -7.16
CA VAL A 357 -33.85 -14.52 -6.25
C VAL A 357 -32.53 -14.49 -7.01
N PHE A 358 -32.30 -15.45 -7.91
CA PHE A 358 -31.11 -15.48 -8.76
C PHE A 358 -31.05 -14.29 -9.73
N ALA A 359 -32.16 -13.96 -10.39
CA ALA A 359 -32.26 -12.80 -11.27
C ALA A 359 -32.02 -11.48 -10.50
N GLY A 360 -32.61 -11.33 -9.32
CA GLY A 360 -32.38 -10.19 -8.45
C GLY A 360 -30.92 -10.06 -8.00
N TRP A 361 -30.30 -11.18 -7.61
CA TRP A 361 -28.86 -11.21 -7.29
C TRP A 361 -27.99 -10.81 -8.48
N ALA A 362 -28.27 -11.34 -9.67
CA ALA A 362 -27.51 -11.02 -10.89
C ALA A 362 -27.64 -9.54 -11.27
N ALA A 363 -28.85 -8.98 -11.20
CA ALA A 363 -29.10 -7.55 -11.43
C ALA A 363 -28.35 -6.67 -10.42
N ALA A 364 -28.40 -7.02 -9.13
CA ALA A 364 -27.66 -6.31 -8.09
C ALA A 364 -26.14 -6.41 -8.29
N ALA A 365 -25.62 -7.57 -8.70
CA ALA A 365 -24.20 -7.74 -8.99
C ALA A 365 -23.75 -6.90 -10.20
N LEU A 366 -24.54 -6.87 -11.28
CA LEU A 366 -24.28 -6.01 -12.44
C LEU A 366 -24.31 -4.52 -12.08
N ALA A 367 -25.33 -4.10 -11.33
CA ALA A 367 -25.45 -2.72 -10.85
C ALA A 367 -24.23 -2.31 -10.02
N TRP A 368 -23.79 -3.17 -9.09
CA TRP A 368 -22.61 -2.94 -8.27
C TRP A 368 -21.31 -2.82 -9.09
N ILE A 369 -21.14 -3.70 -10.09
CA ILE A 369 -19.99 -3.65 -11.00
C ILE A 369 -19.99 -2.37 -11.83
N GLY A 370 -21.16 -2.01 -12.39
CA GLY A 370 -21.35 -0.76 -13.11
C GLY A 370 -20.99 0.45 -12.25
N LEU A 371 -21.47 0.47 -11.01
CA LEU A 371 -21.20 1.53 -10.05
C LEU A 371 -19.71 1.65 -9.72
N ARG A 372 -19.01 0.54 -9.46
CA ARG A 372 -17.55 0.56 -9.21
C ARG A 372 -16.74 0.96 -10.44
N ARG A 373 -17.16 0.56 -11.63
CA ARG A 373 -16.50 0.95 -12.88
C ARG A 373 -16.69 2.45 -13.15
N MET A 374 -17.90 2.95 -12.91
CA MET A 374 -18.22 4.37 -12.97
C MET A 374 -17.38 5.17 -11.95
N GLN A 375 -17.29 4.70 -10.70
CA GLN A 375 -16.45 5.31 -9.67
C GLN A 375 -14.98 5.42 -10.11
N ARG A 376 -14.39 4.31 -10.59
CA ARG A 376 -12.99 4.33 -11.04
C ARG A 376 -12.78 5.26 -12.23
N TRP A 377 -13.71 5.27 -13.18
CA TRP A 377 -13.67 6.18 -14.31
C TRP A 377 -13.76 7.64 -13.87
N MET A 378 -14.64 7.97 -12.93
CA MET A 378 -14.77 9.32 -12.37
C MET A 378 -13.52 9.77 -11.59
N VAL A 379 -12.93 8.88 -10.77
CA VAL A 379 -11.71 9.19 -10.02
C VAL A 379 -10.51 9.37 -10.97
N GLN A 380 -10.29 8.43 -11.89
CA GLN A 380 -9.13 8.45 -12.78
C GLN A 380 -9.21 9.55 -13.84
N ARG A 381 -10.41 9.81 -14.40
CA ARG A 381 -10.58 10.74 -15.52
C ARG A 381 -11.03 12.13 -15.09
N MET A 382 -11.84 12.24 -14.05
CA MET A 382 -12.38 13.53 -13.58
C MET A 382 -11.80 14.01 -12.24
N ARG A 383 -10.93 13.23 -11.55
CA ARG A 383 -10.38 13.57 -10.21
C ARG A 383 -11.47 13.89 -9.18
N TRP A 384 -12.62 13.23 -9.28
CA TRP A 384 -13.72 13.45 -8.33
C TRP A 384 -13.52 12.69 -7.03
N ASP A 385 -13.96 13.30 -5.94
CA ASP A 385 -14.11 12.62 -4.67
C ASP A 385 -15.15 11.49 -4.79
N PRO A 386 -14.87 10.30 -4.23
CA PRO A 386 -15.79 9.17 -4.31
C PRO A 386 -17.14 9.50 -3.66
N LEU A 387 -17.14 10.21 -2.53
CA LEU A 387 -18.36 10.60 -1.82
C LEU A 387 -19.27 11.47 -2.69
N SER A 388 -18.72 12.51 -3.34
CA SER A 388 -19.50 13.40 -4.21
C SER A 388 -20.04 12.70 -5.45
N ALA A 389 -19.29 11.74 -6.00
CA ALA A 389 -19.75 10.91 -7.11
C ALA A 389 -20.94 10.02 -6.70
N TYR A 390 -20.88 9.39 -5.53
CA TYR A 390 -21.96 8.55 -5.01
C TYR A 390 -23.23 9.36 -4.71
N THR A 391 -23.09 10.53 -4.10
CA THR A 391 -24.26 11.35 -3.75
C THR A 391 -24.95 11.87 -5.01
N LEU A 392 -24.21 12.33 -6.02
CA LEU A 392 -24.80 12.75 -7.30
C LEU A 392 -25.50 11.61 -8.04
N ALA A 393 -24.90 10.42 -8.09
CA ALA A 393 -25.52 9.26 -8.72
C ALA A 393 -26.80 8.83 -7.99
N LEU A 394 -26.79 8.85 -6.66
CA LEU A 394 -27.94 8.49 -5.84
C LEU A 394 -29.05 9.54 -5.94
N LEU A 395 -28.71 10.84 -5.96
CA LEU A 395 -29.67 11.92 -6.18
C LEU A 395 -30.31 11.85 -7.57
N ALA A 396 -29.53 11.52 -8.61
CA ALA A 396 -30.06 11.28 -9.96
C ALA A 396 -31.00 10.07 -9.99
N ALA A 397 -30.67 8.98 -9.30
CA ALA A 397 -31.56 7.83 -9.15
C ALA A 397 -32.83 8.17 -8.36
N CYS A 398 -32.72 8.96 -7.29
CA CYS A 398 -33.87 9.47 -6.54
C CYS A 398 -34.76 10.37 -7.40
N ALA A 399 -34.18 11.23 -8.24
CA ALA A 399 -34.94 12.05 -9.20
C ALA A 399 -35.72 11.18 -10.19
N ALA A 400 -35.09 10.14 -10.75
CA ALA A 400 -35.73 9.21 -11.69
C ALA A 400 -36.85 8.38 -11.04
N CYS A 401 -36.66 7.98 -9.78
CA CYS A 401 -37.63 7.19 -9.02
C CYS A 401 -38.69 8.02 -8.28
N ALA A 402 -38.55 9.36 -8.24
CA ALA A 402 -39.45 10.25 -7.51
C ALA A 402 -40.91 10.15 -7.96
N TYR A 403 -41.14 9.80 -9.23
CA TYR A 403 -42.48 9.59 -9.78
C TYR A 403 -43.19 8.37 -9.19
N TRP A 404 -42.45 7.28 -8.96
CA TRP A 404 -43.01 6.00 -8.52
C TRP A 404 -43.00 5.87 -6.99
N LEU A 405 -42.00 6.45 -6.33
CA LEU A 405 -41.74 6.29 -4.89
C LEU A 405 -41.38 7.65 -4.25
N PRO A 406 -42.32 8.62 -4.23
CA PRO A 406 -42.03 10.01 -3.87
C PRO A 406 -41.49 10.16 -2.44
N PHE A 407 -42.15 9.54 -1.46
CA PHE A 407 -41.74 9.63 -0.05
C PHE A 407 -40.35 9.01 0.18
N GLN A 408 -40.08 7.85 -0.43
CA GLN A 408 -38.79 7.18 -0.29
C GLN A 408 -37.66 7.97 -0.97
N ALA A 409 -37.91 8.52 -2.16
CA ALA A 409 -36.95 9.35 -2.88
C ALA A 409 -36.59 10.62 -2.08
N ALA A 410 -37.58 11.29 -1.48
CA ALA A 410 -37.37 12.47 -0.63
C ALA A 410 -36.57 12.14 0.64
N LEU A 411 -36.93 11.04 1.32
CA LEU A 411 -36.23 10.60 2.53
C LEU A 411 -34.77 10.24 2.25
N ILE A 412 -34.51 9.50 1.18
CA ILE A 412 -33.15 9.14 0.76
C ILE A 412 -32.37 10.40 0.38
N ALA A 413 -32.94 11.31 -0.41
CA ALA A 413 -32.28 12.55 -0.79
C ALA A 413 -31.94 13.44 0.42
N GLY A 414 -32.82 13.54 1.41
CA GLY A 414 -32.57 14.26 2.65
C GLY A 414 -31.42 13.66 3.46
N ILE A 415 -31.38 12.34 3.62
CA ILE A 415 -30.28 11.62 4.29
C ILE A 415 -28.96 11.84 3.55
N VAL A 416 -28.97 11.74 2.22
CA VAL A 416 -27.80 11.93 1.36
C VAL A 416 -27.24 13.34 1.49
N GLY A 417 -28.10 14.36 1.42
CA GLY A 417 -27.70 15.75 1.63
C GLY A 417 -27.14 15.99 3.03
N PHE A 418 -27.76 15.40 4.07
CA PHE A 418 -27.30 15.51 5.45
C PHE A 418 -25.90 14.89 5.67
N VAL A 419 -25.69 13.66 5.18
CA VAL A 419 -24.38 12.99 5.23
C VAL A 419 -23.33 13.82 4.49
N GLN A 420 -23.68 14.38 3.34
CA GLN A 420 -22.77 15.23 2.57
C GLN A 420 -22.41 16.53 3.31
N ALA A 421 -23.36 17.17 3.99
CA ALA A 421 -23.11 18.34 4.82
C ALA A 421 -22.23 18.02 6.04
N ARG A 422 -22.48 16.88 6.71
CA ARG A 422 -21.72 16.43 7.89
C ARG A 422 -20.29 16.02 7.55
N SER A 423 -20.07 15.44 6.37
CA SER A 423 -18.75 14.98 5.91
C SER A 423 -17.75 16.11 5.58
N ARG A 424 -18.08 17.38 5.88
CA ARG A 424 -17.23 18.56 5.60
C ARG A 424 -16.47 18.98 6.84
N ALA A 425 -15.30 19.60 6.66
CA ALA A 425 -14.47 20.10 7.77
C ALA A 425 -15.19 21.17 8.63
N THR A 426 -16.09 21.95 8.02
CA THR A 426 -17.00 22.86 8.75
C THR A 426 -18.46 22.53 8.38
N PRO A 427 -19.17 21.72 9.18
CA PRO A 427 -20.49 21.20 8.80
C PRO A 427 -21.63 22.20 9.00
N VAL A 428 -21.48 23.14 9.94
CA VAL A 428 -22.50 24.14 10.31
C VAL A 428 -22.99 24.96 9.10
N PRO A 429 -22.12 25.59 8.30
CA PRO A 429 -22.57 26.32 7.12
C PRO A 429 -23.37 25.41 6.18
N ALA A 430 -22.82 24.24 5.83
CA ALA A 430 -23.45 23.27 4.93
C ALA A 430 -24.84 22.81 5.38
N MET A 431 -25.00 22.56 6.68
CA MET A 431 -26.30 22.25 7.28
C MET A 431 -27.29 23.41 7.14
N VAL A 432 -26.85 24.66 7.32
CA VAL A 432 -27.71 25.85 7.16
C VAL A 432 -28.19 26.01 5.71
N CYS A 433 -27.34 25.84 4.69
CA CYS A 433 -27.85 25.91 3.30
C CYS A 433 -28.78 24.75 2.97
N LEU A 434 -28.52 23.54 3.49
CA LEU A 434 -29.43 22.41 3.29
C LEU A 434 -30.79 22.68 3.96
N LEU A 435 -30.80 23.21 5.19
CA LEU A 435 -32.01 23.60 5.90
C LEU A 435 -32.75 24.72 5.16
N VAL A 436 -32.05 25.76 4.71
CA VAL A 436 -32.62 26.89 3.97
C VAL A 436 -33.18 26.42 2.62
N ALA A 437 -32.48 25.55 1.90
CA ALA A 437 -32.95 24.97 0.66
C ALA A 437 -34.17 24.05 0.88
N ALA A 438 -34.22 23.28 1.97
CA ALA A 438 -35.36 22.47 2.35
C ALA A 438 -36.58 23.32 2.75
N LEU A 439 -36.38 24.43 3.47
CA LEU A 439 -37.45 25.37 3.85
C LEU A 439 -37.97 26.15 2.64
N ALA A 440 -37.09 26.63 1.77
CA ALA A 440 -37.46 27.26 0.51
C ALA A 440 -38.22 26.27 -0.39
N ALA A 441 -37.78 25.01 -0.42
CA ALA A 441 -38.45 23.95 -1.15
C ALA A 441 -39.91 23.74 -0.70
N VAL A 442 -40.14 23.74 0.62
CA VAL A 442 -41.49 23.64 1.20
C VAL A 442 -42.32 24.90 0.91
N ALA A 443 -41.71 26.09 0.92
CA ALA A 443 -42.39 27.36 0.65
C ALA A 443 -42.81 27.55 -0.82
N ILE A 444 -42.07 26.95 -1.76
CA ILE A 444 -42.37 27.01 -3.20
C ILE A 444 -43.50 26.05 -3.61
N THR A 445 -43.84 25.05 -2.77
CA THR A 445 -44.94 24.13 -3.08
C THR A 445 -46.33 24.75 -2.81
N PRO A 446 -47.17 24.99 -3.83
CA PRO A 446 -48.47 25.60 -3.64
C PRO A 446 -49.41 24.69 -2.84
N PRO A 447 -50.29 25.23 -1.99
CA PRO A 447 -51.14 24.44 -1.09
C PRO A 447 -52.10 23.49 -1.82
N ALA A 448 -52.44 23.77 -3.08
CA ALA A 448 -53.27 22.91 -3.94
C ALA A 448 -52.54 21.65 -4.47
N ALA A 449 -51.20 21.64 -4.52
CA ALA A 449 -50.39 20.49 -4.93
C ALA A 449 -50.18 19.44 -3.82
N ARG A 450 -50.72 19.68 -2.61
CA ARG A 450 -50.63 18.72 -1.49
C ARG A 450 -51.50 17.47 -1.68
N ALA A 451 -52.39 17.47 -2.67
CA ALA A 451 -53.35 16.40 -2.88
C ALA A 451 -52.80 15.19 -3.66
N TYR A 452 -51.86 15.38 -4.60
CA TYR A 452 -51.11 14.30 -5.24
C TYR A 452 -50.09 14.95 -6.19
N ASP A 453 -48.82 15.08 -5.80
CA ASP A 453 -47.88 15.67 -6.75
C ASP A 453 -46.43 15.25 -6.53
N ALA A 454 -45.84 14.67 -7.59
CA ALA A 454 -44.45 14.23 -7.66
C ALA A 454 -43.44 15.40 -7.61
N THR A 455 -43.93 16.63 -7.45
CA THR A 455 -43.15 17.87 -7.36
C THR A 455 -42.43 18.00 -6.02
N ALA A 456 -43.11 17.73 -4.89
CA ALA A 456 -42.54 17.80 -3.54
C ALA A 456 -41.23 16.98 -3.35
N PRO A 457 -41.13 15.70 -3.75
CA PRO A 457 -39.88 14.94 -3.61
C PRO A 457 -38.77 15.45 -4.52
N LEU A 458 -39.09 15.98 -5.71
CA LEU A 458 -38.11 16.56 -6.62
C LEU A 458 -37.47 17.82 -6.02
N VAL A 459 -38.21 18.60 -5.23
CA VAL A 459 -37.64 19.78 -4.57
C VAL A 459 -36.65 19.40 -3.47
N VAL A 460 -36.90 18.31 -2.73
CA VAL A 460 -35.96 17.77 -1.73
C VAL A 460 -34.69 17.23 -2.42
N VAL A 461 -34.84 16.55 -3.56
CA VAL A 461 -33.72 16.08 -4.37
C VAL A 461 -32.89 17.27 -4.90
N ALA A 462 -33.54 18.32 -5.38
CA ALA A 462 -32.86 19.54 -5.84
C ALA A 462 -32.09 20.23 -4.71
N ALA A 463 -32.71 20.38 -3.52
CA ALA A 463 -32.07 20.95 -2.34
C ALA A 463 -30.82 20.16 -1.92
N ALA A 464 -30.88 18.83 -1.94
CA ALA A 464 -29.74 17.97 -1.64
C ALA A 464 -28.65 18.03 -2.72
N ALA A 465 -29.00 18.32 -3.99
CA ALA A 465 -28.06 18.45 -5.10
C ALA A 465 -27.29 19.78 -5.14
N VAL A 466 -27.74 20.82 -4.44
CA VAL A 466 -27.08 22.14 -4.40
C VAL A 466 -25.64 22.02 -3.91
N LEU A 467 -25.42 21.25 -2.84
CA LEU A 467 -24.10 21.06 -2.22
C LEU A 467 -23.07 20.45 -3.19
N PRO A 468 -23.31 19.27 -3.81
CA PRO A 468 -22.36 18.68 -4.76
C PRO A 468 -22.20 19.50 -6.04
N LEU A 469 -23.27 20.14 -6.55
CA LEU A 469 -23.19 20.96 -7.76
C LEU A 469 -22.35 22.22 -7.55
N HIS A 470 -22.48 22.85 -6.39
CA HIS A 470 -21.67 24.00 -6.01
C HIS A 470 -20.19 23.62 -5.86
N ASP A 471 -19.89 22.51 -5.20
CA ASP A 471 -18.51 22.03 -5.05
C ASP A 471 -17.88 21.73 -6.43
N LEU A 472 -18.64 21.17 -7.37
CA LEU A 472 -18.20 20.91 -8.74
C LEU A 472 -17.94 22.20 -9.53
N ALA A 473 -18.80 23.21 -9.36
CA ALA A 473 -18.62 24.52 -10.00
C ALA A 473 -17.36 25.23 -9.48
N LEU A 474 -17.10 25.18 -8.17
CA LEU A 474 -15.88 25.73 -7.57
C LEU A 474 -14.62 24.98 -8.03
N ALA A 475 -14.64 23.64 -8.01
CA ALA A 475 -13.53 22.82 -8.46
C ALA A 475 -13.14 23.15 -9.91
N ARG A 476 -14.13 23.27 -10.82
CA ARG A 476 -13.89 23.67 -12.21
C ARG A 476 -13.37 25.09 -12.35
N ARG A 477 -13.92 26.04 -11.58
CA ARG A 477 -13.55 27.47 -11.68
C ARG A 477 -12.13 27.74 -11.19
N PHE A 478 -11.71 27.04 -10.14
CA PHE A 478 -10.41 27.28 -9.50
C PHE A 478 -9.33 26.25 -9.88
N GLY A 479 -9.67 25.22 -10.67
CA GLY A 479 -8.71 24.20 -11.10
C GLY A 479 -8.19 23.30 -9.96
N VAL A 480 -8.89 23.31 -8.82
CA VAL A 480 -8.56 22.54 -7.61
C VAL A 480 -9.38 21.25 -7.53
N THR A 481 -8.91 20.27 -6.76
CA THR A 481 -9.62 19.00 -6.57
C THR A 481 -10.87 19.18 -5.71
N LEU A 482 -11.86 18.30 -5.87
CA LEU A 482 -13.10 18.31 -5.05
C LEU A 482 -12.80 18.10 -3.56
N ALA A 483 -11.78 17.30 -3.23
CA ALA A 483 -11.28 17.12 -1.88
C ALA A 483 -10.77 18.43 -1.29
N GLU A 484 -9.97 19.18 -2.04
CA GLU A 484 -9.46 20.49 -1.62
C GLU A 484 -10.57 21.52 -1.47
N VAL A 485 -11.64 21.48 -2.28
CA VAL A 485 -12.82 22.36 -2.09
C VAL A 485 -13.55 22.03 -0.79
N ARG A 486 -13.65 20.75 -0.42
CA ARG A 486 -14.30 20.30 0.81
C ARG A 486 -13.44 20.52 2.07
N ALA A 487 -12.13 20.42 1.95
CA ALA A 487 -11.17 20.73 3.00
C ALA A 487 -10.89 22.24 3.11
N GLY A 488 -11.02 22.97 2.01
CA GLY A 488 -10.62 24.35 1.82
C GLY A 488 -11.71 25.39 2.08
N ALA A 489 -11.69 25.91 3.31
CA ALA A 489 -12.00 27.29 3.68
C ALA A 489 -13.46 27.81 3.57
N GLY A 490 -14.04 28.07 4.74
CA GLY A 490 -15.30 28.79 4.96
C GLY A 490 -15.38 30.25 4.48
N LYS A 491 -14.47 30.74 3.61
CA LYS A 491 -14.60 32.06 2.95
C LYS A 491 -15.45 31.98 1.67
N LEU A 492 -15.28 30.94 0.85
CA LEU A 492 -16.07 30.73 -0.38
C LEU A 492 -17.55 30.48 -0.05
N TRP A 493 -17.82 29.88 1.11
CA TRP A 493 -19.16 29.52 1.55
C TRP A 493 -19.98 30.69 2.10
N ARG A 494 -19.33 31.77 2.57
CA ARG A 494 -20.03 33.01 2.94
C ARG A 494 -20.76 33.63 1.75
N LEU A 495 -20.16 33.56 0.56
CA LEU A 495 -20.80 34.04 -0.67
C LEU A 495 -22.02 33.19 -1.05
N ALA A 496 -21.93 31.86 -0.91
CA ALA A 496 -23.06 30.96 -1.14
C ALA A 496 -24.20 31.18 -0.13
N GLN A 497 -23.89 31.41 1.15
CA GLN A 497 -24.87 31.78 2.17
C GLN A 497 -25.55 33.11 1.87
N ILE A 498 -24.80 34.12 1.42
CA ILE A 498 -25.36 35.42 1.05
C ILE A 498 -26.29 35.28 -0.15
N LEU A 499 -25.89 34.53 -1.18
CA LEU A 499 -26.73 34.28 -2.37
C LEU A 499 -28.01 33.50 -2.02
N ALA A 500 -27.91 32.49 -1.17
CA ALA A 500 -29.07 31.73 -0.69
C ALA A 500 -30.00 32.57 0.20
N ALA A 501 -29.44 33.40 1.08
CA ALA A 501 -30.21 34.31 1.93
C ALA A 501 -30.92 35.39 1.10
N VAL A 502 -30.27 35.93 0.06
CA VAL A 502 -30.87 36.91 -0.87
C VAL A 502 -32.00 36.27 -1.68
N ALA A 503 -31.85 35.03 -2.14
CA ALA A 503 -32.91 34.32 -2.86
C ALA A 503 -34.15 34.06 -1.98
N VAL A 504 -33.95 33.67 -0.71
CA VAL A 504 -35.06 33.47 0.24
C VAL A 504 -35.70 34.79 0.65
N ALA A 505 -34.91 35.84 0.89
CA ALA A 505 -35.44 37.17 1.20
C ALA A 505 -36.25 37.74 0.02
N GLY A 506 -35.76 37.61 -1.22
CA GLY A 506 -36.47 38.06 -2.41
C GLY A 506 -37.80 37.35 -2.64
N TYR A 507 -37.95 36.10 -2.20
CA TYR A 507 -39.20 35.35 -2.30
C TYR A 507 -40.18 35.67 -1.17
N LEU A 508 -39.71 35.97 0.06
CA LEU A 508 -40.58 36.39 1.16
C LEU A 508 -41.14 37.81 0.99
N LEU A 509 -40.53 38.60 0.11
CA LEU A 509 -40.93 39.98 -0.23
C LEU A 509 -41.90 40.05 -1.44
N HIS A 510 -42.17 38.93 -2.10
CA HIS A 510 -43.21 38.77 -3.12
C HIS A 510 -44.37 37.96 -2.58
#